data_AF-F8X3H5-F1
#
_entry.id   AF-F8X3H5-F1
#
_cell.length_a   1.000
_cell.length_b   1.000
_cell.length_c   1.000
_cell.angle_alpha   90.00
_cell.angle_beta   90.00
_cell.angle_gamma   90.00
#
_symmetry.space_group_name_H-M   'P 1'
#
loop_
_entity.id
_entity.type
_entity.pdbx_description
1 polymer ?
#
loop_
_entity_poly.entity_id
_entity_poly.type
_entity_poly.pdbx_seq_one_letter_code
_entity_poly.pdbx_strand_id
1 'polypeptide(L)'
;MSKVFLLGANKEIDRAKQVVEVNQVIQMEGYSYDRYVVYDIVKNDWGVHYKLINLRGKIFQTADIIRPLKEKFGIGYYYDSENPEFMDGFEVAILLQEAKEKAKAEADEAEKERIRVEEVKVIGRKRFADIFPEDALGVIVARLKQNESDSQTDYYASSNQRTVILGFSKHKRDIFSEMRKHASNFEETTYLSEFNEDYEHREKYSMGAGYYLGEYRHSGWIIEKVGVWKRENTIEEFAYTAGNEDNIHISKTDSTPPSNPQGTSTGNCTVVEYSAKAVAVFGETKAIKDELKAMGGRFNSRLTFNGKKLAGWIFPKSQEQRLAYYFGLD
;
A
#
# COMPACT_ATOMS: atom_id res chain seq x y z
N MET A 1 9.35 -18.53 -34.42
CA MET A 1 9.46 -19.96 -34.05
C MET A 1 8.05 -20.50 -33.85
N SER A 2 7.54 -21.37 -34.74
CA SER A 2 6.14 -21.85 -34.69
C SER A 2 5.95 -23.13 -33.87
N LYS A 3 7.01 -23.90 -33.64
CA LYS A 3 6.93 -25.17 -32.91
C LYS A 3 7.19 -24.98 -31.42
N VAL A 4 6.35 -25.60 -30.60
CA VAL A 4 6.41 -25.57 -29.14
C VAL A 4 6.34 -26.99 -28.60
N PHE A 5 7.20 -27.33 -27.64
CA PHE A 5 7.16 -28.62 -26.99
C PHE A 5 6.41 -28.53 -25.65
N LEU A 6 5.30 -29.25 -25.53
CA LEU A 6 4.55 -29.36 -24.28
C LEU A 6 5.18 -30.44 -23.41
N LEU A 7 5.93 -30.03 -22.38
CA LEU A 7 6.59 -30.95 -21.44
C LEU A 7 5.61 -31.91 -20.75
N GLY A 8 4.46 -31.40 -20.29
CA GLY A 8 3.47 -32.22 -19.60
C GLY A 8 2.87 -33.32 -20.49
N ALA A 9 2.58 -32.99 -21.75
CA ALA A 9 2.03 -33.95 -22.71
C ALA A 9 3.11 -34.73 -23.48
N ASN A 10 4.39 -34.46 -23.21
CA ASN A 10 5.56 -34.94 -23.94
C ASN A 10 5.38 -34.89 -25.47
N LYS A 11 4.85 -33.77 -25.98
CA LYS A 11 4.41 -33.63 -27.38
C LYS A 11 4.83 -32.31 -27.99
N GLU A 12 5.35 -32.38 -29.20
CA GLU A 12 5.61 -31.20 -30.04
C GLU A 12 4.34 -30.75 -30.75
N ILE A 13 4.06 -29.46 -30.72
CA ILE A 13 2.91 -28.82 -31.37
C ILE A 13 3.44 -27.76 -32.33
N ASP A 14 2.96 -27.83 -33.57
CA ASP A 14 3.21 -26.78 -34.56
C ASP A 14 2.07 -25.76 -34.55
N ARG A 15 2.34 -24.58 -34.01
CA ARG A 15 1.37 -23.47 -33.96
C ARG A 15 1.09 -22.88 -35.33
N ALA A 16 1.90 -23.14 -36.35
CA ALA A 16 1.60 -22.71 -37.71
C ALA A 16 0.52 -23.59 -38.37
N LYS A 17 0.24 -24.76 -37.81
CA LYS A 17 -0.79 -25.66 -38.31
C LYS A 17 -2.15 -25.28 -37.74
N GLN A 18 -3.08 -24.95 -38.63
CA GLN A 18 -4.47 -24.78 -38.27
C GLN A 18 -5.10 -26.15 -37.97
N VAL A 19 -5.83 -26.28 -36.86
CA VAL A 19 -6.44 -27.54 -36.40
C VAL A 19 -7.96 -27.48 -36.22
N VAL A 20 -8.53 -26.28 -36.18
CA VAL A 20 -9.98 -26.03 -36.10
C VAL A 20 -10.39 -24.98 -37.12
N GLU A 21 -11.69 -24.91 -37.37
CA GLU A 21 -12.31 -23.99 -38.34
C GLU A 21 -13.14 -22.91 -37.66
N VAL A 22 -13.48 -21.87 -38.41
CA VAL A 22 -14.42 -20.84 -37.95
C VAL A 22 -15.79 -21.49 -37.71
N ASN A 23 -16.49 -21.00 -36.69
CA ASN A 23 -17.74 -21.50 -36.13
C ASN A 23 -17.65 -22.87 -35.44
N GLN A 24 -16.48 -23.51 -35.38
CA GLN A 24 -16.30 -24.75 -34.65
C GLN A 24 -16.36 -24.50 -33.14
N VAL A 25 -17.05 -25.39 -32.41
CA VAL A 25 -17.10 -25.37 -30.95
C VAL A 25 -15.98 -26.22 -30.36
N ILE A 26 -15.32 -25.67 -29.36
CA ILE A 26 -14.24 -26.30 -28.60
C ILE A 26 -14.57 -26.24 -27.11
N GLN A 27 -13.87 -27.04 -26.30
CA GLN A 27 -14.04 -27.06 -24.85
C GLN A 27 -12.73 -26.77 -24.13
N MET A 28 -12.83 -26.04 -23.02
CA MET A 28 -11.74 -25.88 -22.07
C MET A 28 -11.78 -27.03 -21.06
N GLU A 29 -10.63 -27.59 -20.74
CA GLU A 29 -10.48 -28.66 -19.75
C GLU A 29 -9.58 -28.20 -18.61
N GLY A 30 -9.85 -28.71 -17.40
CA GLY A 30 -9.06 -28.43 -16.20
C GLY A 30 -9.43 -27.15 -15.43
N TYR A 31 -10.44 -26.41 -15.89
CA TYR A 31 -11.09 -25.32 -15.14
C TYR A 31 -12.62 -25.45 -15.23
N SER A 32 -13.37 -24.36 -15.40
CA SER A 32 -14.85 -24.27 -15.44
C SER A 32 -15.56 -25.15 -16.47
N TYR A 33 -14.81 -25.93 -17.26
CA TYR A 33 -15.28 -26.79 -18.36
C TYR A 33 -16.17 -26.05 -19.36
N ASP A 34 -15.87 -24.76 -19.57
CA ASP A 34 -16.65 -23.92 -20.48
C ASP A 34 -16.40 -24.28 -21.95
N ARG A 35 -17.42 -24.02 -22.77
CA ARG A 35 -17.40 -24.20 -24.22
C ARG A 35 -17.20 -22.86 -24.91
N TYR A 36 -16.53 -22.89 -26.06
CA TYR A 36 -16.16 -21.71 -26.83
C TYR A 36 -16.41 -21.94 -28.31
N VAL A 37 -16.82 -20.91 -29.03
CA VAL A 37 -16.86 -20.92 -30.50
C VAL A 37 -15.71 -20.14 -31.09
N VAL A 38 -15.08 -20.66 -32.14
CA VAL A 38 -14.05 -19.98 -32.92
C VAL A 38 -14.73 -18.99 -33.86
N TYR A 39 -14.68 -17.68 -33.59
CA TYR A 39 -15.34 -16.68 -34.45
C TYR A 39 -14.39 -16.09 -35.51
N ASP A 40 -13.08 -16.17 -35.30
CA ASP A 40 -12.07 -15.70 -36.26
C ASP A 40 -10.73 -16.44 -36.06
N ILE A 41 -9.93 -16.49 -37.13
CA ILE A 41 -8.63 -17.18 -37.15
C ILE A 41 -7.61 -16.24 -37.82
N VAL A 42 -6.65 -15.77 -37.02
CA VAL A 42 -5.60 -14.86 -37.48
C VAL A 42 -4.28 -15.61 -37.61
N LYS A 43 -3.57 -15.43 -38.74
CA LYS A 43 -2.24 -16.02 -38.98
C LYS A 43 -1.19 -14.92 -39.03
N ASN A 44 -0.08 -15.11 -38.33
CA ASN A 44 1.09 -14.23 -38.37
C ASN A 44 2.39 -15.06 -38.24
N ASP A 45 3.54 -14.39 -38.12
CA ASP A 45 4.86 -15.02 -38.02
C ASP A 45 5.05 -15.93 -36.78
N TRP A 46 4.16 -15.83 -35.80
CA TRP A 46 4.15 -16.62 -34.56
C TRP A 46 3.21 -17.83 -34.62
N GLY A 47 2.38 -17.94 -35.65
CA GLY A 47 1.48 -19.06 -35.91
C GLY A 47 0.03 -18.65 -36.08
N VAL A 48 -0.87 -19.60 -35.80
CA VAL A 48 -2.32 -19.45 -35.87
C VAL A 48 -2.83 -19.04 -34.49
N HIS A 49 -3.64 -17.98 -34.46
CA HIS A 49 -4.32 -17.47 -33.29
C HIS A 49 -5.82 -17.60 -33.49
N TYR A 50 -6.47 -18.39 -32.63
CA TYR A 50 -7.90 -18.61 -32.65
C TYR A 50 -8.57 -17.59 -31.76
N LYS A 51 -9.51 -16.84 -32.31
CA LYS A 51 -10.34 -15.89 -31.58
C LYS A 51 -11.62 -16.58 -31.16
N LEU A 52 -11.87 -16.58 -29.86
CA LEU A 52 -12.88 -17.39 -29.22
C LEU A 52 -13.90 -16.50 -28.52
N ILE A 53 -15.16 -16.94 -28.49
CA ILE A 53 -16.17 -16.41 -27.57
C ILE A 53 -16.65 -17.55 -26.67
N ASN A 54 -16.62 -17.32 -25.35
CA ASN A 54 -17.19 -18.24 -24.37
C ASN A 54 -18.71 -18.26 -24.50
N LEU A 55 -19.30 -19.45 -24.64
CA LEU A 55 -20.75 -19.60 -24.86
C LEU A 55 -21.60 -19.27 -23.63
N ARG A 56 -21.03 -19.41 -22.42
CA ARG A 56 -21.72 -19.09 -21.15
C ARG A 56 -21.57 -17.61 -20.80
N GLY A 57 -20.33 -17.13 -20.74
CA GLY A 57 -19.97 -15.80 -20.25
C GLY A 57 -19.99 -14.71 -21.32
N LYS A 58 -20.06 -15.06 -22.61
CA LYS A 58 -19.98 -14.13 -23.75
C LYS A 58 -18.71 -13.24 -23.68
N ILE A 59 -17.61 -13.82 -23.22
CA ILE A 59 -16.32 -13.16 -23.08
C ILE A 59 -15.38 -13.55 -24.21
N PHE A 60 -14.55 -12.61 -24.65
CA PHE A 60 -13.53 -12.87 -25.65
C PHE A 60 -12.33 -13.59 -25.06
N GLN A 61 -11.81 -14.56 -25.81
CA GLN A 61 -10.56 -15.22 -25.49
C GLN A 61 -9.74 -15.46 -26.75
N THR A 62 -8.44 -15.70 -26.57
CA THR A 62 -7.55 -16.11 -27.66
C THR A 62 -6.83 -17.38 -27.24
N ALA A 63 -6.71 -18.33 -28.16
CA ALA A 63 -5.92 -19.53 -27.99
C ALA A 63 -4.92 -19.66 -29.14
N ASP A 64 -3.71 -20.11 -28.80
CA ASP A 64 -2.65 -20.39 -29.78
C ASP A 64 -2.46 -21.90 -29.99
N ILE A 65 -2.98 -22.69 -29.06
CA ILE A 65 -2.87 -24.15 -29.02
C ILE A 65 -4.25 -24.71 -28.68
N ILE A 66 -4.77 -25.51 -29.59
CA ILE A 66 -5.98 -26.32 -29.41
C ILE A 66 -5.60 -27.75 -29.78
N ARG A 67 -6.02 -28.74 -28.99
CA ARG A 67 -5.61 -30.14 -29.15
C ARG A 67 -6.81 -31.06 -29.41
N PRO A 68 -6.63 -32.22 -30.04
CA PRO A 68 -7.71 -33.20 -30.15
C PRO A 68 -8.15 -33.67 -28.76
N LEU A 69 -9.45 -33.76 -28.52
CA LEU A 69 -10.00 -34.19 -27.23
C LEU A 69 -9.59 -35.64 -26.88
N LYS A 70 -9.45 -36.52 -27.86
CA LYS A 70 -8.94 -37.89 -27.67
C LYS A 70 -7.50 -37.95 -27.14
N GLU A 71 -6.75 -36.86 -27.28
CA GLU A 71 -5.38 -36.70 -26.78
C GLU A 71 -5.34 -35.80 -25.53
N LYS A 72 -6.46 -35.72 -24.79
CA LYS A 72 -6.58 -34.84 -23.62
C LYS A 72 -5.50 -35.13 -22.59
N PHE A 73 -4.75 -34.09 -22.24
CA PHE A 73 -3.78 -34.12 -21.16
C PHE A 73 -3.67 -32.76 -20.47
N GLY A 74 -4.14 -32.71 -19.22
CA GLY A 74 -4.10 -31.51 -18.38
C GLY A 74 -4.97 -30.37 -18.90
N ILE A 75 -4.68 -29.17 -18.38
CA ILE A 75 -5.42 -27.94 -18.67
C ILE A 75 -5.22 -27.52 -20.13
N GLY A 76 -6.29 -27.07 -20.81
CA GLY A 76 -6.18 -26.44 -22.12
C GLY A 76 -7.44 -26.51 -22.97
N TYR A 77 -7.35 -26.03 -24.21
CA TYR A 77 -8.43 -26.07 -25.19
C TYR A 77 -8.37 -27.33 -26.03
N TYR A 78 -9.53 -27.96 -26.21
CA TYR A 78 -9.67 -29.19 -26.96
C TYR A 78 -10.84 -29.13 -27.93
N TYR A 79 -10.66 -29.75 -29.10
CA TYR A 79 -11.72 -29.93 -30.08
C TYR A 79 -12.05 -31.41 -30.23
N ASP A 80 -13.33 -31.73 -30.44
CA ASP A 80 -13.74 -33.08 -30.78
C ASP A 80 -13.34 -33.39 -32.22
N SER A 81 -12.37 -34.30 -32.39
CA SER A 81 -11.88 -34.71 -33.70
C SER A 81 -12.74 -35.80 -34.36
N GLU A 82 -13.63 -36.43 -33.61
CA GLU A 82 -14.49 -37.51 -34.08
C GLU A 82 -15.88 -36.97 -34.44
N ASN A 83 -16.42 -36.09 -33.60
CA ASN A 83 -17.73 -35.46 -33.78
C ASN A 83 -17.61 -33.93 -33.65
N PRO A 84 -17.01 -33.23 -34.64
CA PRO A 84 -16.86 -31.79 -34.57
C PRO A 84 -18.23 -31.09 -34.61
N GLU A 85 -18.47 -30.20 -33.65
CA GLU A 85 -19.68 -29.39 -33.57
C GLU A 85 -19.42 -28.00 -34.15
N PHE A 86 -20.39 -27.50 -34.92
CA PHE A 86 -20.36 -26.17 -35.52
C PHE A 86 -21.62 -25.41 -35.15
N MET A 87 -21.45 -24.14 -34.79
CA MET A 87 -22.56 -23.21 -34.62
C MET A 87 -22.96 -22.59 -35.95
N ASP A 88 -24.22 -22.19 -36.07
CA ASP A 88 -24.67 -21.46 -37.25
C ASP A 88 -23.99 -20.09 -37.34
N GLY A 89 -23.66 -19.66 -38.56
CA GLY A 89 -22.96 -18.39 -38.78
C GLY A 89 -23.74 -17.17 -38.31
N PHE A 90 -25.07 -17.19 -38.38
CA PHE A 90 -25.90 -16.12 -37.81
C PHE A 90 -25.87 -16.15 -36.29
N GLU A 91 -25.93 -17.32 -35.66
CA GLU A 91 -25.80 -17.45 -34.21
C GLU A 91 -24.45 -16.93 -33.71
N VAL A 92 -23.35 -17.24 -34.41
CA VAL A 92 -22.02 -16.71 -34.09
C VAL A 92 -21.98 -15.20 -34.25
N ALA A 93 -22.60 -14.63 -35.29
CA ALA A 93 -22.66 -13.19 -35.49
C ALA A 93 -23.44 -12.47 -34.38
N ILE A 94 -24.56 -13.04 -33.93
CA ILE A 94 -25.34 -12.53 -32.79
C ILE A 94 -24.49 -12.57 -31.51
N LEU A 95 -23.88 -13.73 -31.23
CA LEU A 95 -23.02 -13.91 -30.06
C LEU A 95 -21.84 -12.92 -30.05
N LEU A 96 -21.24 -12.67 -31.23
CA LEU A 96 -20.17 -11.69 -31.40
C LEU A 96 -20.64 -10.27 -31.10
N GLN A 97 -21.85 -9.91 -31.51
CA GLN A 97 -22.43 -8.60 -31.21
C GLN A 97 -22.71 -8.44 -29.71
N GLU A 98 -23.34 -9.43 -29.08
CA GLU A 98 -23.59 -9.42 -27.63
C GLU A 98 -22.30 -9.34 -26.80
N ALA A 99 -21.27 -10.11 -27.19
CA ALA A 99 -19.98 -10.09 -26.52
C ALA A 99 -19.28 -8.72 -26.67
N LYS A 100 -19.39 -8.07 -27.84
CA LYS A 100 -18.86 -6.71 -28.05
C LYS A 100 -19.58 -5.68 -27.18
N GLU A 101 -20.90 -5.74 -27.11
CA GLU A 101 -21.70 -4.82 -26.29
C GLU A 101 -21.38 -4.97 -24.81
N LYS A 102 -21.27 -6.22 -24.33
CA LYS A 102 -20.86 -6.51 -22.96
C LYS A 102 -19.45 -5.99 -22.67
N ALA A 103 -18.47 -6.30 -23.52
CA ALA A 103 -17.09 -5.83 -23.35
C ALA A 103 -16.99 -4.30 -23.35
N LYS A 104 -17.81 -3.64 -24.19
CA LYS A 104 -17.89 -2.17 -24.21
C LYS A 104 -18.48 -1.62 -22.91
N ALA A 105 -19.58 -2.20 -22.42
CA ALA A 105 -20.21 -1.77 -21.18
C ALA A 105 -19.25 -1.93 -19.97
N GLU A 106 -18.55 -3.06 -19.87
CA GLU A 106 -17.54 -3.31 -18.84
C GLU A 106 -16.36 -2.33 -18.95
N ALA A 107 -15.91 -2.00 -20.17
CA ALA A 107 -14.86 -1.01 -20.39
C ALA A 107 -15.31 0.42 -20.03
N ASP A 108 -16.54 0.80 -20.37
CA ASP A 108 -17.11 2.11 -20.03
C ASP A 108 -17.29 2.25 -18.51
N GLU A 109 -17.66 1.19 -17.80
CA GLU A 109 -17.75 1.16 -16.34
C GLU A 109 -16.36 1.23 -15.69
N ALA A 110 -15.39 0.45 -16.18
CA ALA A 110 -14.01 0.49 -15.70
C ALA A 110 -13.36 1.86 -15.92
N GLU A 111 -13.65 2.53 -17.04
CA GLU A 111 -13.17 3.89 -17.31
C GLU A 111 -13.78 4.90 -16.34
N LYS A 112 -15.09 4.84 -16.08
CA LYS A 112 -15.76 5.71 -15.09
C LYS A 112 -15.15 5.55 -13.70
N GLU A 113 -14.92 4.31 -13.26
CA GLU A 113 -14.30 4.06 -11.96
C GLU A 113 -12.84 4.53 -11.95
N ARG A 114 -12.09 4.38 -13.05
CA ARG A 114 -10.72 4.91 -13.16
C ARG A 114 -10.69 6.43 -13.05
N ILE A 115 -11.61 7.13 -13.71
CA ILE A 115 -11.75 8.59 -13.62
C ILE A 115 -12.06 9.00 -12.19
N ARG A 116 -13.05 8.36 -11.55
CA ARG A 116 -13.43 8.63 -10.15
C ARG A 116 -12.25 8.42 -9.19
N VAL A 117 -11.52 7.31 -9.32
CA VAL A 117 -10.34 7.02 -8.50
C VAL A 117 -9.25 8.08 -8.72
N GLU A 118 -9.05 8.52 -9.96
CA GLU A 118 -8.06 9.54 -10.29
C GLU A 118 -8.45 10.92 -9.73
N GLU A 119 -9.73 11.30 -9.75
CA GLU A 119 -10.22 12.53 -9.11
C GLU A 119 -9.92 12.55 -7.60
N VAL A 120 -10.15 11.42 -6.91
CA VAL A 120 -9.81 11.25 -5.49
C VAL A 120 -8.29 11.37 -5.29
N LYS A 121 -7.49 10.74 -6.15
CA LYS A 121 -6.03 10.83 -6.09
C LYS A 121 -5.52 12.24 -6.32
N VAL A 122 -6.09 13.02 -7.24
CA VAL A 122 -5.66 14.41 -7.50
C VAL A 122 -5.79 15.27 -6.24
N ILE A 123 -6.89 15.12 -5.50
CA ILE A 123 -7.09 15.80 -4.21
C ILE A 123 -6.09 15.30 -3.19
N GLY A 124 -5.94 13.98 -3.07
CA GLY A 124 -5.07 13.39 -2.07
C GLY A 124 -3.58 13.60 -2.32
N ARG A 125 -3.11 13.75 -3.56
CA ARG A 125 -1.71 14.14 -3.86
C ARG A 125 -1.36 15.47 -3.22
N LYS A 126 -2.23 16.48 -3.40
CA LYS A 126 -2.04 17.82 -2.80
C LYS A 126 -2.07 17.72 -1.28
N ARG A 127 -3.14 17.12 -0.75
CA ARG A 127 -3.32 17.00 0.71
C ARG A 127 -2.16 16.25 1.36
N PHE A 128 -1.74 15.12 0.79
CA PHE A 128 -0.63 14.33 1.32
C PHE A 128 0.69 15.09 1.22
N ALA A 129 0.99 15.74 0.09
CA ALA A 129 2.20 16.54 -0.06
C ALA A 129 2.31 17.66 0.99
N ASP A 130 1.18 18.31 1.33
CA ASP A 130 1.13 19.38 2.32
C ASP A 130 1.45 18.90 3.74
N ILE A 131 1.01 17.70 4.11
CA ILE A 131 1.24 17.13 5.45
C ILE A 131 2.54 16.31 5.54
N PHE A 132 3.12 15.88 4.41
CA PHE A 132 4.21 14.91 4.39
C PHE A 132 5.57 15.58 4.65
N PRO A 133 6.23 15.34 5.79
CA PRO A 133 7.48 16.02 6.13
C PRO A 133 8.64 15.66 5.19
N GLU A 134 9.53 16.61 4.93
CA GLU A 134 10.71 16.40 4.06
C GLU A 134 11.75 15.43 4.67
N ASP A 135 11.83 15.35 5.99
CA ASP A 135 12.75 14.47 6.71
C ASP A 135 12.14 13.11 7.09
N ALA A 136 10.93 12.81 6.60
CA ALA A 136 10.25 11.54 6.85
C ALA A 136 10.94 10.40 6.09
N LEU A 137 11.28 9.33 6.83
CA LEU A 137 11.85 8.09 6.31
C LEU A 137 10.82 6.94 6.28
N GLY A 138 9.63 7.15 6.85
CA GLY A 138 8.53 6.19 6.80
C GLY A 138 7.18 6.85 7.03
N VAL A 139 6.12 6.21 6.55
CA VAL A 139 4.72 6.53 6.85
C VAL A 139 4.18 5.43 7.76
N ILE A 140 3.64 5.78 8.91
CA ILE A 140 2.97 4.84 9.81
C ILE A 140 1.51 4.76 9.39
N VAL A 141 1.07 3.56 9.02
CA VAL A 141 -0.26 3.33 8.44
C VAL A 141 -0.98 2.23 9.18
N ALA A 142 -2.30 2.39 9.34
CA ALA A 142 -3.19 1.33 9.75
C ALA A 142 -3.94 0.78 8.53
N ARG A 143 -4.00 -0.56 8.40
CA ARG A 143 -4.78 -1.24 7.36
C ARG A 143 -5.81 -2.16 8.01
N LEU A 144 -7.07 -2.00 7.63
CA LEU A 144 -8.13 -2.92 8.02
C LEU A 144 -8.07 -4.13 7.11
N LYS A 145 -7.70 -5.28 7.67
CA LYS A 145 -7.67 -6.56 7.00
C LYS A 145 -8.99 -7.28 7.17
N GLN A 146 -9.53 -7.80 6.08
CA GLN A 146 -10.65 -8.74 6.10
C GLN A 146 -10.17 -10.10 5.61
N ASN A 147 -10.47 -11.13 6.39
CA ASN A 147 -10.13 -12.50 6.04
C ASN A 147 -11.10 -12.98 4.95
N GLU A 148 -10.54 -13.38 3.81
CA GLU A 148 -11.26 -13.94 2.66
C GLU A 148 -10.87 -15.40 2.43
N SER A 149 -10.27 -16.05 3.44
CA SER A 149 -9.88 -17.45 3.35
C SER A 149 -11.11 -18.35 3.25
N ASP A 150 -11.09 -19.26 2.29
CA ASP A 150 -12.12 -20.28 2.15
C ASP A 150 -11.75 -21.48 3.03
N SER A 151 -12.52 -21.68 4.11
CA SER A 151 -12.26 -22.74 5.09
C SER A 151 -12.41 -24.17 4.53
N GLN A 152 -12.96 -24.33 3.32
CA GLN A 152 -13.06 -25.61 2.62
C GLN A 152 -11.86 -25.90 1.71
N THR A 153 -10.91 -24.97 1.61
CA THR A 153 -9.69 -25.11 0.81
C THR A 153 -8.45 -24.65 1.60
N ASP A 154 -7.25 -24.91 1.07
CA ASP A 154 -5.99 -24.36 1.59
C ASP A 154 -5.71 -22.93 1.08
N TYR A 155 -6.73 -22.26 0.54
CA TYR A 155 -6.64 -20.91 0.01
C TYR A 155 -6.77 -19.85 1.11
N TYR A 156 -5.64 -19.25 1.49
CA TYR A 156 -5.58 -18.13 2.43
C TYR A 156 -5.48 -16.80 1.69
N ALA A 157 -6.47 -15.94 1.86
CA ALA A 157 -6.50 -14.60 1.27
C ALA A 157 -6.97 -13.54 2.29
N SER A 158 -6.46 -12.32 2.15
CA SER A 158 -7.02 -11.16 2.85
C SER A 158 -6.92 -9.90 2.01
N SER A 159 -7.93 -9.06 2.11
CA SER A 159 -8.02 -7.79 1.39
C SER A 159 -7.88 -6.61 2.34
N ASN A 160 -7.38 -5.49 1.80
CA ASN A 160 -7.30 -4.22 2.53
C ASN A 160 -8.60 -3.45 2.31
N GLN A 161 -9.46 -3.41 3.33
CA GLN A 161 -10.74 -2.72 3.26
C GLN A 161 -10.58 -1.20 3.43
N ARG A 162 -9.64 -0.78 4.29
CA ARG A 162 -9.35 0.63 4.55
C ARG A 162 -7.89 0.81 4.89
N THR A 163 -7.32 1.93 4.47
CA THR A 163 -5.98 2.38 4.88
C THR A 163 -6.12 3.75 5.56
N VAL A 164 -5.44 3.95 6.68
CA VAL A 164 -5.44 5.20 7.45
C VAL A 164 -3.98 5.60 7.71
N ILE A 165 -3.66 6.86 7.49
CA ILE A 165 -2.34 7.45 7.79
C ILE A 165 -2.35 7.91 9.24
N LEU A 166 -1.52 7.30 10.08
CA LEU A 166 -1.43 7.59 11.51
C LEU A 166 -0.29 8.56 11.86
N GLY A 167 0.70 8.71 10.97
CA GLY A 167 1.80 9.64 11.16
C GLY A 167 3.04 9.32 10.33
N PHE A 168 4.16 9.95 10.69
CA PHE A 168 5.41 9.87 9.94
C PHE A 168 6.58 9.49 10.86
N SER A 169 7.46 8.65 10.35
CA SER A 169 8.66 8.18 11.03
C SER A 169 9.90 8.85 10.50
N LYS A 170 10.83 9.18 11.39
CA LYS A 170 12.20 9.64 11.04
C LYS A 170 13.23 8.51 11.11
N HIS A 171 12.78 7.27 11.30
CA HIS A 171 13.63 6.11 11.51
C HIS A 171 13.58 5.15 10.32
N LYS A 172 14.76 4.66 9.90
CA LYS A 172 14.84 3.61 8.87
C LYS A 172 14.38 2.26 9.39
N ARG A 173 14.55 1.99 10.69
CA ARG A 173 14.15 0.73 11.33
C ARG A 173 12.66 0.72 11.64
N ASP A 174 12.08 -0.46 11.71
CA ASP A 174 10.70 -0.66 12.12
C ASP A 174 10.67 -0.76 13.64
N ILE A 175 10.05 0.23 14.28
CA ILE A 175 10.07 0.41 15.74
C ILE A 175 8.64 0.29 16.25
N PHE A 176 8.34 -0.78 17.00
CA PHE A 176 6.98 -1.01 17.51
C PHE A 176 6.53 0.06 18.50
N SER A 177 7.42 0.61 19.32
CA SER A 177 7.06 1.71 20.22
C SER A 177 6.66 2.99 19.46
N GLU A 178 7.21 3.21 18.25
CA GLU A 178 6.78 4.29 17.37
C GLU A 178 5.40 3.99 16.78
N MET A 179 5.17 2.77 16.28
CA MET A 179 3.86 2.35 15.78
C MET A 179 2.77 2.49 16.85
N ARG A 180 3.04 2.06 18.09
CA ARG A 180 2.14 2.21 19.24
C ARG A 180 1.81 3.66 19.58
N LYS A 181 2.82 4.54 19.54
CA LYS A 181 2.64 5.97 19.75
C LYS A 181 1.61 6.56 18.76
N HIS A 182 1.64 6.09 17.51
CA HIS A 182 0.72 6.55 16.47
C HIS A 182 -0.63 5.84 16.48
N ALA A 183 -0.73 4.65 17.09
CA ALA A 183 -1.97 3.87 17.18
C ALA A 183 -3.12 4.62 17.88
N SER A 184 -2.82 5.48 18.86
CA SER A 184 -3.82 6.27 19.57
C SER A 184 -4.34 7.48 18.80
N ASN A 185 -3.80 7.79 17.62
CA ASN A 185 -4.31 8.89 16.80
C ASN A 185 -5.67 8.57 16.15
N PHE A 186 -6.01 7.28 16.07
CA PHE A 186 -7.25 6.79 15.49
C PHE A 186 -7.95 5.87 16.49
N GLU A 187 -9.23 6.14 16.76
CA GLU A 187 -10.00 5.47 17.81
C GLU A 187 -10.01 3.96 17.63
N GLU A 188 -10.25 3.49 16.40
CA GLU A 188 -10.34 2.05 16.12
C GLU A 188 -9.01 1.30 16.28
N THR A 189 -7.87 2.00 16.32
CA THR A 189 -6.54 1.38 16.55
C THR A 189 -6.00 1.64 17.96
N THR A 190 -6.76 2.32 18.82
CA THR A 190 -6.27 2.72 20.15
C THR A 190 -5.90 1.53 21.03
N TYR A 191 -6.57 0.38 20.87
CA TYR A 191 -6.23 -0.84 21.60
C TYR A 191 -4.81 -1.37 21.28
N LEU A 192 -4.21 -0.96 20.17
CA LEU A 192 -2.84 -1.28 19.78
C LEU A 192 -1.80 -0.29 20.34
N SER A 193 -2.20 0.75 21.10
CA SER A 193 -1.25 1.73 21.65
C SER A 193 -0.49 1.24 22.88
N GLU A 194 -1.04 0.24 23.59
CA GLU A 194 -0.40 -0.38 24.74
C GLU A 194 0.53 -1.52 24.30
N PHE A 195 1.55 -1.80 25.10
CA PHE A 195 2.46 -2.90 24.81
C PHE A 195 1.74 -4.24 25.00
N ASN A 196 1.73 -5.05 23.94
CA ASN A 196 1.30 -6.43 23.97
C ASN A 196 2.25 -7.25 23.10
N GLU A 197 2.89 -8.28 23.69
CA GLU A 197 3.85 -9.14 23.00
C GLU A 197 3.18 -9.94 21.87
N ASP A 198 1.95 -10.42 22.09
CA ASP A 198 1.20 -11.23 21.12
C ASP A 198 0.83 -10.43 19.86
N TYR A 199 0.86 -9.09 19.95
CA TYR A 199 0.52 -8.20 18.86
C TYR A 199 1.74 -7.63 18.14
N GLU A 200 2.97 -7.88 18.60
CA GLU A 200 4.21 -7.46 17.93
C GLU A 200 4.76 -8.56 17.00
N HIS A 201 4.41 -8.50 15.72
CA HIS A 201 4.83 -9.52 14.76
C HIS A 201 6.12 -9.16 14.04
N ARG A 202 7.13 -10.04 14.11
CA ARG A 202 8.50 -9.82 13.59
C ARG A 202 8.85 -10.79 12.46
N GLU A 203 8.12 -10.73 11.36
CA GLU A 203 8.17 -11.72 10.30
C GLU A 203 9.11 -11.30 9.15
N LYS A 204 10.39 -11.06 9.44
CA LYS A 204 11.38 -10.64 8.42
C LYS A 204 12.17 -11.82 7.82
N TYR A 205 11.44 -12.82 7.33
CA TYR A 205 11.97 -13.93 6.53
C TYR A 205 11.34 -13.92 5.13
N SER A 206 11.86 -14.73 4.19
CA SER A 206 11.53 -14.64 2.74
C SER A 206 10.04 -14.72 2.37
N MET A 207 9.18 -15.17 3.29
CA MET A 207 7.72 -15.31 3.12
C MET A 207 6.91 -14.62 4.23
N GLY A 208 7.59 -13.91 5.13
CA GLY A 208 6.95 -13.28 6.27
C GLY A 208 6.32 -11.93 5.91
N ALA A 209 5.36 -11.48 6.71
CA ALA A 209 4.61 -10.24 6.48
C ALA A 209 5.35 -8.96 6.88
N GLY A 210 6.62 -9.05 7.29
CA GLY A 210 7.36 -7.90 7.80
C GLY A 210 7.05 -7.62 9.27
N TYR A 211 7.16 -6.34 9.66
CA TYR A 211 6.98 -5.89 11.04
C TYR A 211 5.66 -5.13 11.15
N TYR A 212 4.73 -5.63 11.95
CA TYR A 212 3.42 -5.00 12.13
C TYR A 212 2.87 -5.20 13.55
N LEU A 213 2.04 -4.26 13.99
CA LEU A 213 1.20 -4.41 15.18
C LEU A 213 -0.18 -4.90 14.77
N GLY A 214 -0.71 -5.92 15.43
CA GLY A 214 -2.08 -6.37 15.18
C GLY A 214 -2.37 -7.70 15.84
N GLU A 215 -3.64 -8.01 16.04
CA GLU A 215 -4.07 -9.27 16.64
C GLU A 215 -3.81 -10.46 15.70
N TYR A 216 -4.11 -10.29 14.41
CA TYR A 216 -3.93 -11.32 13.40
C TYR A 216 -3.58 -10.71 12.04
N ARG A 217 -2.71 -11.39 11.28
CA ARG A 217 -2.22 -10.91 9.97
C ARG A 217 -3.34 -10.65 8.95
N HIS A 218 -4.39 -11.45 9.00
CA HIS A 218 -5.43 -11.48 7.97
C HIS A 218 -6.78 -10.90 8.43
N SER A 219 -6.88 -10.40 9.67
CA SER A 219 -8.13 -9.81 10.16
C SER A 219 -7.89 -8.66 11.14
N GLY A 220 -8.76 -7.67 11.10
CA GLY A 220 -8.72 -6.52 11.99
C GLY A 220 -7.69 -5.49 11.55
N TRP A 221 -7.42 -4.53 12.44
CA TRP A 221 -6.46 -3.48 12.15
C TRP A 221 -5.03 -3.97 12.33
N ILE A 222 -4.20 -3.73 11.32
CA ILE A 222 -2.75 -3.87 11.42
C ILE A 222 -2.08 -2.51 11.27
N ILE A 223 -1.07 -2.20 12.09
CA ILE A 223 -0.24 -1.00 11.94
C ILE A 223 1.14 -1.40 11.45
N GLU A 224 1.59 -0.80 10.37
CA GLU A 224 2.92 -1.05 9.79
C GLU A 224 3.60 0.26 9.39
N LYS A 225 4.91 0.17 9.10
CA LYS A 225 5.67 1.29 8.55
C LYS A 225 5.95 1.02 7.08
N VAL A 226 5.50 1.94 6.23
CA VAL A 226 5.87 1.97 4.81
C VAL A 226 7.09 2.85 4.65
N GLY A 227 8.21 2.29 4.18
CA GLY A 227 9.46 3.02 4.00
C GLY A 227 9.41 4.02 2.84
N VAL A 228 10.02 5.18 3.03
CA VAL A 228 10.12 6.22 1.99
C VAL A 228 11.39 6.02 1.17
N TRP A 229 11.24 5.66 -0.10
CA TRP A 229 12.37 5.54 -1.05
C TRP A 229 12.51 6.77 -1.94
N LYS A 230 11.39 7.22 -2.53
CA LYS A 230 11.27 8.43 -3.34
C LYS A 230 10.01 9.17 -2.91
N ARG A 231 10.12 10.48 -2.70
CA ARG A 231 9.04 11.31 -2.19
C ARG A 231 7.82 11.28 -3.10
N GLU A 232 8.03 11.38 -4.40
CA GLU A 232 6.99 11.40 -5.42
C GLU A 232 6.23 10.06 -5.46
N ASN A 233 6.95 8.94 -5.35
CA ASN A 233 6.33 7.61 -5.33
C ASN A 233 5.48 7.42 -4.08
N THR A 234 5.94 7.89 -2.92
CA THR A 234 5.16 7.81 -1.67
C THR A 234 3.91 8.69 -1.75
N ILE A 235 4.01 9.89 -2.35
CA ILE A 235 2.84 10.75 -2.57
C ILE A 235 1.82 10.03 -3.47
N GLU A 236 2.26 9.39 -4.56
CA GLU A 236 1.35 8.64 -5.44
C GLU A 236 0.73 7.42 -4.76
N GLU A 237 1.52 6.68 -3.97
CA GLU A 237 1.04 5.50 -3.22
C GLU A 237 -0.08 5.87 -2.23
N PHE A 238 0.06 6.99 -1.53
CA PHE A 238 -0.93 7.46 -0.55
C PHE A 238 -1.97 8.43 -1.11
N ALA A 239 -1.91 8.78 -2.40
CA ALA A 239 -2.82 9.73 -3.03
C ALA A 239 -4.29 9.33 -2.89
N TYR A 240 -4.62 8.05 -3.10
CA TYR A 240 -6.01 7.61 -2.96
C TYR A 240 -6.47 7.66 -1.51
N THR A 241 -5.65 7.16 -0.58
CA THR A 241 -5.91 7.16 0.86
C THR A 241 -6.14 8.58 1.38
N ALA A 242 -5.22 9.49 1.08
CA ALA A 242 -5.28 10.89 1.48
C ALA A 242 -6.34 11.71 0.74
N GLY A 243 -7.00 11.14 -0.28
CA GLY A 243 -8.13 11.77 -0.97
C GLY A 243 -9.35 11.92 -0.07
N ASN A 244 -9.50 11.05 0.94
CA ASN A 244 -10.46 11.21 2.02
C ASN A 244 -9.75 11.69 3.30
N GLU A 245 -10.27 12.76 3.91
CA GLU A 245 -9.73 13.35 5.15
C GLU A 245 -9.93 12.41 6.34
N ASP A 246 -10.99 11.61 6.36
CA ASP A 246 -11.25 10.59 7.39
C ASP A 246 -10.21 9.47 7.43
N ASN A 247 -9.27 9.43 6.47
CA ASN A 247 -8.16 8.49 6.46
C ASN A 247 -6.86 9.13 6.95
N ILE A 248 -6.88 10.36 7.46
CA ILE A 248 -5.70 11.07 7.96
C ILE A 248 -5.89 11.39 9.43
N HIS A 249 -5.20 10.64 10.29
CA HIS A 249 -5.29 10.74 11.73
C HIS A 249 -3.89 10.98 12.30
N ILE A 250 -3.45 12.24 12.27
CA ILE A 250 -2.09 12.62 12.69
C ILE A 250 -2.20 13.54 13.90
N SER A 251 -1.38 13.27 14.92
CA SER A 251 -1.31 14.11 16.12
C SER A 251 -0.80 15.52 15.79
N LYS A 252 -1.37 16.56 16.43
CA LYS A 252 -0.98 17.97 16.20
C LYS A 252 0.51 18.27 16.43
N THR A 253 1.26 17.41 17.11
CA THR A 253 2.71 17.59 17.30
C THR A 253 3.53 17.33 16.05
N ASP A 254 2.98 16.58 15.07
CA ASP A 254 3.69 16.20 13.85
C ASP A 254 3.42 17.15 12.68
N SER A 255 2.45 18.07 12.83
CA SER A 255 2.00 19.02 11.79
C SER A 255 2.71 20.38 11.81
N THR A 256 3.82 20.53 12.54
CA THR A 256 4.41 21.86 12.75
C THR A 256 5.46 22.18 11.67
N PRO A 257 5.29 23.26 10.86
CA PRO A 257 6.43 23.95 10.25
C PRO A 257 7.37 24.43 11.38
N PRO A 258 8.68 24.58 11.15
CA PRO A 258 9.62 24.96 12.20
C PRO A 258 9.24 26.33 12.78
N SER A 259 8.62 26.35 13.95
CA SER A 259 8.37 27.56 14.71
C SER A 259 9.69 28.02 15.33
N ASN A 260 10.10 29.25 15.00
CA ASN A 260 11.24 29.92 15.63
C ASN A 260 10.96 30.09 17.14
N PRO A 261 11.82 29.61 18.04
CA PRO A 261 11.69 29.89 19.46
C PRO A 261 12.01 31.37 19.72
N GLN A 262 11.02 32.15 20.17
CA GLN A 262 11.26 33.49 20.72
C GLN A 262 11.93 33.32 22.10
N GLY A 263 13.12 33.88 22.27
CA GLY A 263 13.85 33.89 23.54
C GLY A 263 13.90 35.30 24.14
N THR A 264 13.74 35.39 25.45
CA THR A 264 13.98 36.61 26.24
C THR A 264 15.40 36.58 26.81
N SER A 265 16.11 37.71 26.69
CA SER A 265 17.53 37.82 27.06
C SER A 265 17.72 38.79 28.23
N THR A 266 18.33 38.31 29.32
CA THR A 266 18.82 39.15 30.42
C THR A 266 20.15 38.58 30.91
N GLY A 267 21.21 39.40 30.86
CA GLY A 267 22.55 39.10 31.40
C GLY A 267 23.20 37.81 30.89
N ASN A 268 23.93 37.85 29.76
CA ASN A 268 24.72 36.75 29.15
C ASN A 268 24.06 35.36 29.02
N CYS A 269 22.80 35.20 29.42
CA CYS A 269 22.01 33.99 29.38
C CYS A 269 20.67 34.27 28.70
N THR A 270 20.20 33.29 27.93
CA THR A 270 18.93 33.35 27.18
C THR A 270 18.07 32.18 27.64
N VAL A 271 16.88 32.49 28.13
CA VAL A 271 15.87 31.49 28.50
C VAL A 271 14.96 31.31 27.28
N VAL A 272 14.77 30.06 26.87
CA VAL A 272 14.06 29.70 25.65
C VAL A 272 13.08 28.59 25.97
N GLU A 273 11.83 28.75 25.56
CA GLU A 273 10.88 27.65 25.55
C GLU A 273 11.36 26.60 24.53
N TYR A 274 11.89 25.49 25.03
CA TYR A 274 12.51 24.46 24.19
C TYR A 274 11.47 23.45 23.66
N SER A 275 10.41 23.22 24.43
CA SER A 275 9.30 22.32 24.12
C SER A 275 8.13 22.60 25.06
N ALA A 276 6.93 22.12 24.72
CA ALA A 276 5.75 22.16 25.59
C ALA A 276 5.97 21.56 27.01
N LYS A 277 7.05 20.78 27.21
CA LYS A 277 7.40 20.17 28.50
C LYS A 277 8.73 20.66 29.09
N ALA A 278 9.49 21.50 28.38
CA ALA A 278 10.85 21.85 28.81
C ALA A 278 11.25 23.28 28.43
N VAL A 279 12.02 23.90 29.32
CA VAL A 279 12.67 25.20 29.13
C VAL A 279 14.18 24.99 29.05
N ALA A 280 14.84 25.68 28.14
CA ALA A 280 16.29 25.64 27.99
C ALA A 280 16.92 27.00 28.30
N VAL A 281 18.08 26.97 28.95
CA VAL A 281 18.89 28.14 29.24
C VAL A 281 20.22 28.01 28.49
N PHE A 282 20.50 28.98 27.63
CA PHE A 282 21.72 29.07 26.82
C PHE A 282 22.58 30.26 27.25
N GLY A 283 23.90 30.19 27.08
CA GLY A 283 24.80 31.31 27.36
C GLY A 283 25.96 30.97 28.31
N GLU A 284 26.50 31.97 29.00
CA GLU A 284 27.66 31.82 29.87
C GLU A 284 27.29 31.28 31.26
N THR A 285 26.93 30.00 31.33
CA THR A 285 26.43 29.36 32.56
C THR A 285 27.52 28.82 33.49
N LYS A 286 28.79 29.20 33.31
CA LYS A 286 29.91 28.64 34.10
C LYS A 286 29.89 29.11 35.56
N ALA A 287 29.59 30.39 35.78
CA ALA A 287 29.54 30.98 37.12
C ALA A 287 28.34 30.48 37.94
N ILE A 288 27.21 30.23 37.27
CA ILE A 288 25.93 29.84 37.87
C ILE A 288 25.64 28.32 37.79
N LYS A 289 26.65 27.51 37.47
CA LYS A 289 26.50 26.06 37.21
C LYS A 289 25.88 25.31 38.38
N ASP A 290 26.33 25.58 39.59
CA ASP A 290 25.89 24.84 40.77
C ASP A 290 24.45 25.24 41.17
N GLU A 291 24.09 26.50 40.94
CA GLU A 291 22.74 27.03 41.16
C GLU A 291 21.74 26.44 40.15
N LEU A 292 22.10 26.37 38.87
CA LEU A 292 21.28 25.74 37.83
C LEU A 292 21.08 24.24 38.10
N LYS A 293 22.10 23.55 38.61
CA LYS A 293 22.00 22.15 39.02
C LYS A 293 21.10 21.97 40.25
N ALA A 294 21.21 22.85 41.24
CA ALA A 294 20.36 22.84 42.43
C ALA A 294 18.88 23.13 42.12
N MET A 295 18.61 23.92 41.08
CA MET A 295 17.26 24.15 40.53
C MET A 295 16.72 22.99 39.68
N GLY A 296 17.45 21.87 39.59
CA GLY A 296 17.02 20.65 38.89
C GLY A 296 17.36 20.64 37.39
N GLY A 297 18.21 21.56 36.93
CA GLY A 297 18.66 21.63 35.56
C GLY A 297 19.59 20.48 35.19
N ARG A 298 19.47 19.98 33.96
CA ARG A 298 20.40 19.02 33.38
C ARG A 298 21.21 19.67 32.27
N PHE A 299 22.53 19.63 32.38
CA PHE A 299 23.40 20.17 31.33
C PHE A 299 23.42 19.26 30.10
N ASN A 300 23.29 19.83 28.91
CA ASN A 300 23.41 19.14 27.64
C ASN A 300 24.23 19.98 26.65
N SER A 301 25.29 19.39 26.09
CA SER A 301 26.22 20.06 25.18
C SER A 301 25.73 20.13 23.73
N ARG A 302 24.58 19.53 23.39
CA ARG A 302 24.06 19.42 22.02
C ARG A 302 22.58 19.81 21.90
N LEU A 303 22.14 20.83 22.64
CA LEU A 303 20.79 21.39 22.48
C LEU A 303 20.71 22.21 21.19
N THR A 304 19.58 22.16 20.50
CA THR A 304 19.40 22.86 19.22
C THR A 304 18.68 24.18 19.45
N PHE A 305 19.32 25.30 19.09
CA PHE A 305 18.71 26.63 19.17
C PHE A 305 19.10 27.43 17.91
N ASN A 306 18.12 28.01 17.22
CA ASN A 306 18.28 28.72 15.95
C ASN A 306 19.10 27.93 14.91
N GLY A 307 18.84 26.62 14.78
CA GLY A 307 19.52 25.74 13.83
C GLY A 307 20.97 25.38 14.19
N LYS A 308 21.51 25.84 15.32
CA LYS A 308 22.86 25.54 15.80
C LYS A 308 22.81 24.66 17.05
N LYS A 309 23.79 23.75 17.18
CA LYS A 309 24.00 22.98 18.41
C LYS A 309 24.79 23.82 19.40
N LEU A 310 24.16 24.16 20.52
CA LEU A 310 24.74 24.94 21.59
C LEU A 310 24.71 24.15 22.90
N ALA A 311 25.69 24.42 23.76
CA ALA A 311 25.67 23.92 25.12
C ALA A 311 24.70 24.74 25.96
N GLY A 312 23.90 24.07 26.79
CA GLY A 312 22.92 24.72 27.65
C GLY A 312 22.37 23.78 28.71
N TRP A 313 21.44 24.31 29.51
CA TRP A 313 20.76 23.58 30.57
C TRP A 313 19.30 23.38 30.19
N ILE A 314 18.78 22.18 30.42
CA ILE A 314 17.37 21.86 30.21
C ILE A 314 16.67 21.64 31.55
N PHE A 315 15.48 22.21 31.67
CA PHE A 315 14.63 22.16 32.85
C PHE A 315 13.22 21.66 32.47
N PRO A 316 12.51 20.97 33.37
CA PRO A 316 11.08 20.74 33.21
C PRO A 316 10.32 22.06 33.16
N LYS A 317 9.23 22.14 32.38
CA LYS A 317 8.41 23.37 32.27
C LYS A 317 7.85 23.87 33.61
N SER A 318 7.68 22.99 34.60
CA SER A 318 7.30 23.38 35.95
C SER A 318 8.30 24.31 36.67
N GLN A 319 9.54 24.42 36.19
CA GLN A 319 10.57 25.30 36.75
C GLN A 319 10.67 26.65 36.00
N GLU A 320 9.81 26.91 35.02
CA GLU A 320 9.83 28.13 34.20
C GLU A 320 9.71 29.41 35.04
N GLN A 321 8.71 29.49 35.93
CA GLN A 321 8.52 30.65 36.82
C GLN A 321 9.72 30.87 37.74
N ARG A 322 10.32 29.79 38.25
CA ARG A 322 11.50 29.87 39.11
C ARG A 322 12.73 30.40 38.36
N LEU A 323 12.88 30.01 37.09
CA LEU A 323 13.92 30.52 36.20
C LEU A 323 13.66 31.98 35.83
N ALA A 324 12.40 32.34 35.55
CA ALA A 324 12.02 33.73 35.25
C ALA A 324 12.39 34.67 36.41
N TYR A 325 12.01 34.30 37.64
CA TYR A 325 12.40 35.04 38.85
C TYR A 325 13.92 35.12 39.03
N TYR A 326 14.63 34.01 38.84
CA TYR A 326 16.09 33.95 39.00
C TYR A 326 16.85 34.82 37.99
N PHE A 327 16.35 34.91 36.75
CA PHE A 327 16.93 35.75 35.70
C PHE A 327 16.33 37.16 35.64
N GLY A 328 15.44 37.52 36.57
CA GLY A 328 14.80 38.84 36.62
C GLY A 328 13.94 39.14 35.39
N LEU A 329 13.21 38.14 34.90
CA LEU A 329 12.36 38.19 33.71
C LEU A 329 10.86 38.38 34.03
N ASP A 330 10.52 38.60 35.31
CA ASP A 330 9.17 38.92 35.80
C ASP A 330 8.91 40.43 35.88
#